data_AF-A0A1G7MI61-F1
#
_entry.id   AF-A0A1G7MI61-F1
#
_cell.length_a   1.000
_cell.length_b   1.000
_cell.length_c   1.000
_cell.angle_alpha   90.00
_cell.angle_beta   90.00
_cell.angle_gamma   90.00
#
_symmetry.space_group_name_H-M   'P 1'
#
loop_
_entity.id
_entity.type
_entity.pdbx_description
1 polymer ?
#
loop_
_entity_poly.entity_id
_entity_poly.type
_entity_poly.pdbx_seq_one_letter_code
_entity_poly.pdbx_strand_id
1 'polypeptide(L)'
;MSVVEALERIDRLLREEYDPLGFNEFENGAYQTGHTPHGGQFSYLCWRYAGLDEEGLEHADAEAERYIPEPYRELLGHMNGARLLGVSLYGSIGGSVDRSGVGIGQAVSLRYQNVIERPAYIPAGHLGIGAINGEWMSQGQLYLASTGEVELYHKDLDLIGAKWPSLEDFLGDEIPRRTTLYDGQGRELDKSKRLPGDTGDWERLAEEAKRKAKGNGFWSRILDPFRRK
;
A
#
# COMPACT_ATOMS: atom_id res chain seq x y z
N MET A 1 16.18 14.90 6.64
CA MET A 1 16.32 13.45 6.59
C MET A 1 16.13 13.07 5.14
N SER A 2 17.04 12.32 4.54
CA SER A 2 16.85 11.81 3.18
C SER A 2 15.86 10.63 3.19
N VAL A 3 15.33 10.26 2.02
CA VAL A 3 14.51 9.05 1.88
C VAL A 3 15.28 7.81 2.32
N VAL A 4 16.55 7.68 1.91
CA VAL A 4 17.40 6.54 2.29
C VAL A 4 17.53 6.44 3.81
N GLU A 5 17.80 7.54 4.52
CA GLU A 5 17.86 7.55 5.99
C GLU A 5 16.52 7.14 6.62
N ALA A 6 15.40 7.58 6.05
CA ALA A 6 14.07 7.22 6.53
C ALA A 6 13.78 5.72 6.34
N LEU A 7 14.19 5.15 5.19
CA LEU A 7 14.01 3.73 4.88
C LEU A 7 14.87 2.84 5.76
N GLU A 8 16.14 3.18 5.97
CA GLU A 8 17.02 2.46 6.90
C GLU A 8 16.50 2.48 8.33
N ARG A 9 15.91 3.60 8.75
CA ARG A 9 15.28 3.73 10.06
C ARG A 9 14.04 2.86 10.19
N ILE A 10 13.20 2.77 9.15
CA ILE A 10 12.04 1.87 9.13
C ILE A 10 12.50 0.41 9.19
N ASP A 11 13.47 0.02 8.36
CA ASP A 11 13.94 -1.36 8.34
C ASP A 11 14.45 -1.74 9.74
N ARG A 12 15.24 -0.88 10.38
CA ARG A 12 15.71 -1.10 11.75
C ARG A 12 14.57 -1.22 12.75
N LEU A 13 13.61 -0.29 12.74
CA LEU A 13 12.45 -0.30 13.62
C LEU A 13 11.67 -1.62 13.49
N LEU A 14 11.37 -2.03 12.27
CA LEU A 14 10.58 -3.24 12.02
C LEU A 14 11.32 -4.50 12.46
N ARG A 15 12.62 -4.57 12.23
CA ARG A 15 13.47 -5.68 12.64
C ARG A 15 13.57 -5.79 14.17
N GLU A 16 13.88 -4.68 14.84
CA GLU A 16 14.00 -4.63 16.30
C GLU A 16 12.69 -5.04 17.01
N GLU A 17 11.55 -4.56 16.50
CA GLU A 17 10.23 -4.86 17.10
C GLU A 17 9.72 -6.27 16.76
N TYR A 18 9.96 -6.77 15.55
CA TYR A 18 9.23 -7.94 15.04
C TYR A 18 10.09 -9.18 14.73
N ASP A 19 11.42 -9.07 14.63
CA ASP A 19 12.28 -10.25 14.50
C ASP A 19 12.15 -11.23 15.69
N PRO A 20 11.93 -10.79 16.95
CA PRO A 20 11.67 -11.69 18.06
C PRO A 20 10.44 -12.60 17.89
N LEU A 21 9.49 -12.22 17.03
CA LEU A 21 8.33 -13.06 16.70
C LEU A 21 8.65 -14.08 15.61
N GLY A 22 9.78 -13.95 14.93
CA GLY A 22 10.23 -14.80 13.82
C GLY A 22 10.38 -14.02 12.52
N PHE A 23 11.44 -14.33 11.76
CA PHE A 23 11.80 -13.66 10.52
C PHE A 23 12.37 -14.65 9.49
N ASN A 24 12.34 -14.26 8.21
CA ASN A 24 13.03 -14.93 7.11
C ASN A 24 13.78 -13.89 6.28
N GLU A 25 15.02 -14.18 5.93
CA GLU A 25 15.82 -13.37 5.00
C GLU A 25 16.14 -14.16 3.74
N PHE A 26 16.26 -13.44 2.63
CA PHE A 26 16.53 -13.99 1.32
C PHE A 26 17.79 -13.36 0.74
N GLU A 27 18.51 -14.11 -0.11
CA GLU A 27 19.82 -13.70 -0.64
C GLU A 27 19.78 -12.38 -1.43
N ASN A 28 18.62 -12.02 -1.99
CA ASN A 28 18.40 -10.80 -2.75
C ASN A 28 18.02 -9.58 -1.87
N GLY A 29 18.10 -9.70 -0.54
CA GLY A 29 17.79 -8.62 0.40
C GLY A 29 16.29 -8.46 0.73
N ALA A 30 15.41 -9.27 0.13
CA ALA A 30 14.03 -9.35 0.55
C ALA A 30 13.95 -9.99 1.96
N TYR A 31 12.97 -9.60 2.76
CA TYR A 31 12.74 -10.22 4.07
C TYR A 31 11.29 -10.17 4.54
N GLN A 32 10.96 -11.11 5.43
CA GLN A 32 9.72 -11.13 6.20
C GLN A 32 10.05 -11.07 7.68
N THR A 33 9.26 -10.33 8.46
CA THR A 33 9.41 -10.28 9.92
C THR A 33 8.04 -10.18 10.61
N GLY A 34 7.98 -10.59 11.88
CA GLY A 34 6.74 -10.64 12.64
C GLY A 34 5.89 -11.87 12.30
N HIS A 35 6.43 -13.07 12.46
CA HIS A 35 5.66 -14.31 12.21
C HIS A 35 4.44 -14.40 13.14
N THR A 36 3.26 -14.55 12.53
CA THR A 36 1.96 -14.52 13.23
C THR A 36 1.14 -15.76 12.87
N PRO A 37 1.49 -16.95 13.40
CA PRO A 37 0.88 -18.22 13.00
C PRO A 37 -0.64 -18.30 13.25
N HIS A 38 -1.16 -17.46 14.15
CA HIS A 38 -2.59 -17.32 14.40
C HIS A 38 -3.36 -16.75 13.19
N GLY A 39 -2.70 -15.97 12.31
CA GLY A 39 -3.25 -15.51 11.04
C GLY A 39 -3.04 -16.49 9.87
N GLY A 40 -2.20 -17.51 10.08
CA GLY A 40 -1.87 -18.55 9.10
C GLY A 40 -0.42 -18.97 9.20
N GLN A 41 -0.09 -20.20 8.78
CA GLN A 41 1.25 -20.79 8.94
C GLN A 41 2.38 -19.95 8.28
N PHE A 42 2.08 -19.22 7.21
CA PHE A 42 3.02 -18.36 6.48
C PHE A 42 2.71 -16.87 6.66
N SER A 43 1.95 -16.50 7.69
CA SER A 43 1.59 -15.12 7.96
C SER A 43 2.74 -14.38 8.65
N TYR A 44 3.16 -13.26 8.05
CA TYR A 44 4.11 -12.32 8.62
C TYR A 44 3.50 -10.92 8.59
N LEU A 45 3.77 -10.12 9.62
CA LEU A 45 3.30 -8.74 9.72
C LEU A 45 3.90 -7.83 8.66
N CYS A 46 5.17 -8.09 8.32
CA CYS A 46 5.93 -7.28 7.38
C CYS A 46 6.54 -8.14 6.27
N TRP A 47 6.41 -7.66 5.04
CA TRP A 47 6.98 -8.22 3.83
C TRP A 47 7.69 -7.08 3.11
N ARG A 48 9.00 -7.16 2.94
CA ARG A 48 9.79 -6.23 2.12
C ARG A 48 10.34 -6.99 0.92
N TYR A 49 10.06 -6.51 -0.28
CA TYR A 49 10.59 -7.08 -1.51
C TYR A 49 11.98 -6.52 -1.80
N ALA A 50 12.81 -7.29 -2.50
CA ALA A 50 14.14 -6.86 -2.91
C ALA A 50 14.06 -5.55 -3.71
N GLY A 51 15.02 -4.65 -3.51
CA GLY A 51 15.12 -3.42 -4.28
C GLY A 51 15.32 -3.67 -5.78
N LEU A 52 14.91 -2.70 -6.59
CA LEU A 52 15.10 -2.73 -8.04
C LEU A 52 16.51 -2.25 -8.42
N ASP A 53 17.10 -2.91 -9.41
CA ASP A 53 18.27 -2.40 -10.12
C ASP A 53 17.85 -1.41 -11.23
N GLU A 54 18.81 -0.90 -12.00
CA GLU A 54 18.55 0.07 -13.06
C GLU A 54 17.53 -0.45 -14.09
N GLU A 55 17.64 -1.71 -14.51
CA GLU A 55 16.69 -2.35 -15.42
C GLU A 55 15.29 -2.48 -14.79
N GLY A 56 15.22 -2.84 -13.51
CA GLY A 56 13.97 -2.87 -12.76
C GLY A 56 13.31 -1.49 -12.65
N LEU A 57 14.10 -0.43 -12.45
CA LEU A 57 13.60 0.94 -12.39
C LEU A 57 13.07 1.42 -13.75
N GLU A 58 13.72 1.06 -14.85
CA GLU A 58 13.21 1.33 -16.21
C GLU A 58 11.88 0.62 -16.47
N HIS A 59 11.75 -0.63 -16.02
CA HIS A 59 10.48 -1.35 -16.08
C HIS A 59 9.40 -0.70 -15.22
N ALA A 60 9.75 -0.19 -14.04
CA ALA A 60 8.81 0.52 -13.17
C ALA A 60 8.26 1.79 -13.85
N ASP A 61 9.12 2.58 -14.50
CA ASP A 61 8.72 3.76 -15.26
C ASP A 61 7.72 3.41 -16.37
N ALA A 62 8.01 2.35 -17.13
CA ALA A 62 7.13 1.88 -18.20
C ALA A 62 5.79 1.34 -17.66
N GLU A 63 5.82 0.60 -16.55
CA GLU A 63 4.64 -0.01 -15.92
C GLU A 63 3.71 1.02 -15.29
N ALA A 64 4.26 2.08 -14.69
CA ALA A 64 3.47 3.12 -14.05
C ALA A 64 2.71 3.99 -15.07
N GLU A 65 3.15 4.02 -16.33
CA GLU A 65 2.64 4.91 -17.40
C GLU A 65 2.58 6.40 -16.94
N ARG A 66 3.44 6.78 -15.99
CA ARG A 66 3.52 8.09 -15.35
C ARG A 66 4.94 8.33 -14.89
N TYR A 67 5.29 9.61 -14.72
CA TYR A 67 6.55 9.99 -14.09
C TYR A 67 6.59 9.47 -12.65
N ILE A 68 7.63 8.71 -12.30
CA ILE A 68 7.94 8.31 -10.93
C ILE A 68 8.87 9.38 -10.33
N PRO A 69 8.42 10.14 -9.31
CA PRO A 69 9.29 11.13 -8.66
C PRO A 69 10.49 10.49 -7.98
N GLU A 70 11.61 11.20 -7.95
CA GLU A 70 12.88 10.70 -7.40
C GLU A 70 12.75 10.08 -6.00
N PRO A 71 12.02 10.67 -5.03
CA PRO A 71 11.86 10.05 -3.72
C PRO A 71 11.26 8.64 -3.76
N TYR A 72 10.31 8.40 -4.68
CA TYR A 72 9.72 7.09 -4.84
C TYR A 72 10.60 6.14 -5.65
N ARG A 73 11.42 6.68 -6.57
CA ARG A 73 12.45 5.91 -7.28
C ARG A 73 13.52 5.40 -6.33
N GLU A 74 13.98 6.23 -5.39
CA GLU A 74 14.90 5.85 -4.32
C GLU A 74 14.29 4.74 -3.45
N LEU A 75 13.00 4.86 -3.11
CA LEU A 75 12.26 3.80 -2.42
C LEU A 75 12.28 2.49 -3.20
N LEU A 76 11.96 2.51 -4.49
CA LEU A 76 11.94 1.30 -5.34
C LEU A 76 13.32 0.65 -5.45
N GLY A 77 14.38 1.45 -5.55
CA GLY A 77 15.76 0.96 -5.55
C GLY A 77 16.16 0.33 -4.21
N HIS A 78 15.64 0.84 -3.10
CA HIS A 78 15.86 0.26 -1.78
C HIS A 78 14.97 -0.96 -1.49
N MET A 79 13.71 -0.92 -1.90
CA MET A 79 12.72 -1.99 -1.76
C MET A 79 11.68 -1.89 -2.88
N ASN A 80 11.43 -2.98 -3.61
CA ASN A 80 10.41 -3.00 -4.66
C ASN A 80 8.98 -3.09 -4.07
N GLY A 81 8.57 -2.06 -3.34
CA GLY A 81 7.35 -2.08 -2.54
C GLY A 81 7.46 -2.93 -1.27
N ALA A 82 6.38 -2.96 -0.50
CA ALA A 82 6.31 -3.68 0.76
C ALA A 82 4.87 -3.85 1.23
N ARG A 83 4.64 -4.78 2.14
CA ARG A 83 3.45 -4.84 3.00
C ARG A 83 3.90 -4.70 4.44
N LEU A 84 3.68 -3.54 5.04
CA LEU A 84 4.15 -3.19 6.37
C LEU A 84 2.94 -2.92 7.27
N LEU A 85 2.61 -3.84 8.17
CA LEU A 85 1.61 -3.60 9.23
C LEU A 85 0.26 -3.08 8.69
N GLY A 86 -0.20 -3.64 7.56
CA GLY A 86 -1.46 -3.25 6.90
C GLY A 86 -1.35 -2.06 5.93
N VAL A 87 -0.18 -1.44 5.80
CA VAL A 87 0.17 -0.51 4.71
C VAL A 87 0.76 -1.31 3.56
N SER A 88 0.27 -1.10 2.35
CA SER A 88 0.84 -1.69 1.13
C SER A 88 1.50 -0.60 0.30
N LEU A 89 2.80 -0.71 0.06
CA LEU A 89 3.58 0.11 -0.86
C LEU A 89 3.76 -0.66 -2.17
N TYR A 90 3.49 -0.01 -3.28
CA TYR A 90 3.44 -0.65 -4.58
C TYR A 90 4.81 -0.65 -5.26
N GLY A 91 5.09 -1.70 -6.01
CA GLY A 91 6.34 -1.91 -6.73
C GLY A 91 6.10 -2.26 -8.19
N SER A 92 7.18 -2.51 -8.93
CA SER A 92 7.11 -3.08 -10.27
C SER A 92 7.04 -4.60 -10.23
N ILE A 93 6.38 -5.18 -11.23
CA ILE A 93 6.37 -6.62 -11.51
C ILE A 93 7.15 -6.98 -12.78
N GLY A 94 7.89 -6.02 -13.35
CA GLY A 94 8.72 -6.21 -14.55
C GLY A 94 9.86 -7.21 -14.32
N GLY A 95 10.32 -7.87 -15.39
CA GLY A 95 11.52 -8.70 -15.41
C GLY A 95 11.45 -10.08 -14.74
N SER A 96 10.54 -10.32 -13.80
CA SER A 96 10.41 -11.64 -13.15
C SER A 96 8.95 -12.03 -12.92
N VAL A 97 8.40 -12.81 -13.86
CA VAL A 97 7.24 -13.68 -13.59
C VAL A 97 7.73 -15.02 -13.00
N ASP A 98 8.98 -15.09 -12.54
CA ASP A 98 9.51 -16.31 -11.97
C ASP A 98 8.96 -16.52 -10.56
N ARG A 99 7.80 -17.20 -10.50
CA ARG A 99 7.19 -17.69 -9.26
C ARG A 99 7.88 -18.95 -8.72
N SER A 100 8.97 -19.40 -9.35
CA SER A 100 9.69 -20.63 -8.98
C SER A 100 10.88 -20.43 -8.04
N GLY A 101 11.33 -19.19 -7.85
CA GLY A 101 12.35 -18.84 -6.86
C GLY A 101 11.84 -18.94 -5.42
N VAL A 102 12.69 -19.41 -4.51
CA VAL A 102 12.42 -19.41 -3.06
C VAL A 102 12.40 -17.95 -2.59
N GLY A 103 11.22 -17.34 -2.56
CA GLY A 103 11.08 -15.91 -2.28
C GLY A 103 9.67 -15.52 -1.82
N ILE A 104 9.58 -14.33 -1.24
CA ILE A 104 8.43 -13.64 -0.58
C ILE A 104 7.23 -13.40 -1.53
N GLY A 105 7.25 -13.95 -2.74
CA GLY A 105 6.32 -13.58 -3.80
C GLY A 105 6.70 -12.24 -4.43
N GLN A 106 5.73 -11.54 -4.98
CA GLN A 106 5.91 -10.31 -5.77
C GLN A 106 5.14 -9.13 -5.15
N ALA A 107 5.61 -7.92 -5.43
CA ALA A 107 4.95 -6.69 -5.03
C ALA A 107 3.57 -6.51 -5.69
N VAL A 108 2.77 -5.61 -5.13
CA VAL A 108 1.58 -5.11 -5.82
C VAL A 108 2.03 -4.13 -6.90
N SER A 109 1.63 -4.42 -8.14
CA SER A 109 2.00 -3.64 -9.33
C SER A 109 1.57 -2.17 -9.24
N LEU A 110 2.47 -1.27 -9.61
CA LEU A 110 2.22 0.18 -9.77
C LEU A 110 1.11 0.46 -10.78
N ARG A 111 0.94 -0.41 -11.78
CA ARG A 111 -0.08 -0.26 -12.82
C ARG A 111 -1.50 -0.21 -12.27
N TYR A 112 -1.79 -0.87 -11.15
CA TYR A 112 -3.14 -0.95 -10.60
C TYR A 112 -3.72 0.43 -10.28
N GLN A 113 -3.01 1.26 -9.51
CA GLN A 113 -3.51 2.59 -9.13
C GLN A 113 -3.21 3.69 -10.14
N ASN A 114 -2.27 3.47 -11.05
CA ASN A 114 -1.88 4.49 -12.02
C ASN A 114 -2.63 4.40 -13.35
N VAL A 115 -3.13 3.20 -13.69
CA VAL A 115 -3.77 2.90 -14.99
C VAL A 115 -5.13 2.21 -14.83
N ILE A 116 -5.22 1.11 -14.08
CA ILE A 116 -6.40 0.23 -14.10
C ILE A 116 -7.54 0.75 -13.23
N GLU A 117 -7.25 1.06 -11.97
CA GLU A 117 -8.21 1.42 -10.92
C GLU A 117 -8.14 2.90 -10.55
N ARG A 118 -7.50 3.73 -11.37
CA ARG A 118 -7.29 5.15 -11.06
C ARG A 118 -8.64 5.88 -11.02
N PRO A 119 -9.03 6.49 -9.88
CA PRO A 119 -10.23 7.29 -9.83
C PRO A 119 -10.08 8.59 -10.63
N ALA A 120 -11.17 9.04 -11.27
CA ALA A 120 -11.16 10.22 -12.13
C ALA A 120 -10.90 11.54 -11.38
N TYR A 121 -11.14 11.58 -10.07
CA TYR A 121 -10.92 12.76 -9.23
C TYR A 121 -9.45 12.95 -8.83
N ILE A 122 -8.58 11.94 -9.04
CA ILE A 122 -7.17 12.06 -8.72
C ILE A 122 -6.46 12.94 -9.78
N PRO A 123 -5.76 14.01 -9.37
CA PRO A 123 -5.08 14.90 -10.32
C PRO A 123 -4.04 14.16 -11.18
N ALA A 124 -3.89 14.53 -12.45
CA ALA A 124 -3.05 13.78 -13.40
C ALA A 124 -1.56 13.70 -13.00
N GLY A 125 -1.05 14.66 -12.23
CA GLY A 125 0.35 14.67 -11.76
C GLY A 125 0.64 13.70 -10.62
N HIS A 126 -0.39 13.11 -9.99
CA HIS A 126 -0.22 12.25 -8.83
C HIS A 126 0.14 10.82 -9.22
N LEU A 127 1.16 10.27 -8.57
CA LEU A 127 1.54 8.86 -8.66
C LEU A 127 0.83 8.07 -7.57
N GLY A 128 0.08 7.02 -7.91
CA GLY A 128 -0.46 6.06 -6.95
C GLY A 128 0.66 5.14 -6.45
N ILE A 129 0.88 5.15 -5.14
CA ILE A 129 2.05 4.50 -4.50
C ILE A 129 1.66 3.40 -3.52
N GLY A 130 0.38 3.23 -3.21
CA GLY A 130 0.03 2.27 -2.17
C GLY A 130 -1.39 2.36 -1.67
N ALA A 131 -1.69 1.54 -0.67
CA ALA A 131 -3.01 1.52 -0.06
C ALA A 131 -2.92 1.22 1.43
N ILE A 132 -3.95 1.65 2.13
CA ILE A 132 -4.19 1.35 3.54
C ILE A 132 -5.60 0.80 3.66
N ASN A 133 -5.73 -0.41 4.19
CA ASN A 133 -7.05 -0.96 4.48
C ASN A 133 -7.58 -0.39 5.80
N GLY A 134 -8.86 -0.02 5.80
CA GLY A 134 -9.63 0.27 7.00
C GLY A 134 -10.18 -1.01 7.64
N GLU A 135 -11.32 -0.88 8.31
CA GLU A 135 -11.87 -1.96 9.13
C GLU A 135 -12.52 -3.05 8.27
N TRP A 136 -13.48 -2.67 7.41
CA TRP A 136 -14.24 -3.63 6.60
C TRP A 136 -14.38 -3.19 5.14
N MET A 137 -15.01 -2.04 4.89
CA MET A 137 -15.27 -1.52 3.54
C MET A 137 -14.45 -0.27 3.24
N SER A 138 -14.02 0.46 4.28
CA SER A 138 -13.16 1.62 4.11
C SER A 138 -11.79 1.20 3.59
N GLN A 139 -11.35 1.85 2.52
CA GLN A 139 -10.03 1.68 1.93
C GLN A 139 -9.48 3.04 1.56
N GLY A 140 -8.23 3.28 1.93
CA GLY A 140 -7.47 4.45 1.52
C GLY A 140 -6.45 4.11 0.44
N GLN A 141 -6.32 4.99 -0.54
CA GLN A 141 -5.29 4.92 -1.58
C GLN A 141 -4.27 6.05 -1.33
N LEU A 142 -2.99 5.69 -1.37
CA LEU A 142 -1.88 6.62 -1.18
C LEU A 142 -1.43 7.13 -2.53
N TYR A 143 -1.32 8.45 -2.63
CA TYR A 143 -0.79 9.13 -3.80
C TYR A 143 0.36 10.05 -3.40
N LEU A 144 1.44 10.03 -4.19
CA LEU A 144 2.48 11.04 -4.14
C LEU A 144 2.10 12.17 -5.11
N ALA A 145 1.80 13.34 -4.55
CA ALA A 145 1.43 14.52 -5.29
C ALA A 145 2.65 15.10 -6.03
N SER A 146 2.40 15.86 -7.09
CA SER A 146 3.47 16.58 -7.81
C SER A 146 4.16 17.65 -6.96
N THR A 147 3.57 18.05 -5.83
CA THR A 147 4.14 18.95 -4.82
C THR A 147 5.13 18.26 -3.89
N GLY A 148 5.22 16.92 -3.93
CA GLY A 148 6.03 16.11 -3.02
C GLY A 148 5.26 15.55 -1.82
N GLU A 149 4.04 16.04 -1.57
CA GLU A 149 3.20 15.57 -0.47
C GLU A 149 2.67 14.15 -0.71
N VAL A 150 2.54 13.37 0.36
CA VAL A 150 1.80 12.10 0.32
C VAL A 150 0.37 12.34 0.79
N GLU A 151 -0.62 11.92 0.02
CA GLU A 151 -2.03 12.11 0.30
C GLU A 151 -2.76 10.76 0.37
N LEU A 152 -3.56 10.57 1.42
CA LEU A 152 -4.44 9.42 1.58
C LEU A 152 -5.85 9.78 1.11
N TYR A 153 -6.23 9.27 -0.06
CA TYR A 153 -7.57 9.43 -0.62
C TYR A 153 -8.50 8.28 -0.22
N HIS A 154 -9.78 8.56 -0.02
CA HIS A 154 -10.80 7.53 0.08
C HIS A 154 -10.90 6.81 -1.28
N LYS A 155 -10.92 5.47 -1.34
CA LYS A 155 -10.89 4.71 -2.61
C LYS A 155 -11.97 5.14 -3.62
N ASP A 156 -13.19 5.38 -3.14
CA ASP A 156 -14.35 5.63 -4.01
C ASP A 156 -14.82 7.10 -4.04
N LEU A 157 -14.23 7.98 -3.23
CA LEU A 157 -14.75 9.34 -3.00
C LEU A 157 -13.61 10.35 -3.07
N ASP A 158 -13.89 11.54 -3.59
CA ASP A 158 -12.94 12.66 -3.60
C ASP A 158 -12.82 13.29 -2.20
N LEU A 159 -12.21 12.52 -1.29
CA LEU A 159 -12.01 12.87 0.11
C LEU A 159 -10.59 12.50 0.51
N ILE A 160 -9.90 13.44 1.16
CA ILE A 160 -8.57 13.23 1.71
C ILE A 160 -8.69 13.02 3.20
N GLY A 161 -8.16 11.90 3.68
CA GLY A 161 -8.19 11.51 5.09
C GLY A 161 -6.94 11.95 5.85
N ALA A 162 -5.79 11.93 5.20
CA ALA A 162 -4.51 12.33 5.78
C ALA A 162 -3.58 12.90 4.71
N LYS A 163 -2.65 13.75 5.12
CA LYS A 163 -1.57 14.28 4.30
C LYS A 163 -0.27 14.29 5.08
N TRP A 164 0.83 14.06 4.39
CA TRP A 164 2.18 14.22 4.90
C TRP A 164 2.97 15.15 3.96
N PRO A 165 3.81 16.06 4.49
CA PRO A 165 4.55 17.00 3.65
C PRO A 165 5.50 16.34 2.66
N SER A 166 5.99 15.14 2.97
CA SER A 166 6.85 14.36 2.08
C SER A 166 6.68 12.84 2.26
N LEU A 167 7.37 12.06 1.42
CA LEU A 167 7.44 10.61 1.55
C LEU A 167 8.12 10.20 2.86
N GLU A 168 9.18 10.90 3.24
CA GLU A 168 9.93 10.68 4.48
C GLU A 168 9.07 10.93 5.73
N ASP A 169 8.22 11.96 5.70
CA ASP A 169 7.29 12.24 6.79
C ASP A 169 6.21 11.16 6.88
N PHE A 170 5.68 10.69 5.74
CA PHE A 170 4.75 9.55 5.72
C PHE A 170 5.41 8.30 6.32
N LEU A 171 6.61 7.97 5.86
CA LEU A 171 7.39 6.84 6.34
C LEU A 171 7.70 6.97 7.85
N GLY A 172 8.12 8.16 8.29
CA GLY A 172 8.51 8.47 9.67
C GLY A 172 7.36 8.58 10.66
N ASP A 173 6.15 8.90 10.20
CA ASP A 173 4.98 9.07 11.07
C ASP A 173 4.05 7.85 11.01
N GLU A 174 3.68 7.40 9.81
CA GLU A 174 2.64 6.39 9.65
C GLU A 174 3.16 5.00 10.02
N ILE A 175 4.37 4.61 9.60
CA ILE A 175 4.90 3.27 9.90
C ILE A 175 5.12 3.09 11.41
N PRO A 176 5.73 4.03 12.16
CA PRO A 176 5.79 3.94 13.62
C PRO A 176 4.42 3.98 14.29
N ARG A 177 3.46 4.77 13.78
CA ARG A 177 2.08 4.73 14.30
C ARG A 177 1.50 3.32 14.17
N ARG A 178 1.79 2.59 13.08
CA ARG A 178 1.29 1.22 12.89
C ARG A 178 1.81 0.23 13.91
N THR A 179 3.04 0.39 14.41
CA THR A 179 3.58 -0.56 15.39
C THR A 179 2.76 -0.57 16.67
N THR A 180 2.18 0.58 17.03
CA THR A 180 1.32 0.75 18.21
C THR A 180 -0.04 0.03 18.11
N LEU A 181 -0.42 -0.46 16.92
CA LEU A 181 -1.68 -1.16 16.71
C LEU A 181 -1.61 -2.65 17.05
N TYR A 182 -0.44 -3.17 17.38
CA TYR A 182 -0.21 -4.59 17.63
C TYR A 182 0.30 -4.81 19.06
N ASP A 183 -0.07 -5.94 19.65
CA ASP A 183 0.49 -6.40 20.91
C ASP A 183 1.88 -7.03 20.73
N GLY A 184 2.53 -7.37 21.84
CA GLY A 184 3.84 -8.03 21.83
C GLY A 184 3.84 -9.46 21.29
N GLN A 185 2.73 -9.98 20.77
CA GLN A 185 2.60 -11.25 20.06
C GLN A 185 2.20 -11.04 18.58
N GLY A 186 2.22 -9.78 18.13
CA GLY A 186 1.86 -9.41 16.76
C GLY A 186 0.36 -9.49 16.46
N ARG A 187 -0.50 -9.54 17.48
CA ARG A 187 -1.96 -9.48 17.28
C ARG A 187 -2.40 -8.03 17.25
N GLU A 188 -3.25 -7.71 16.29
CA GLU A 188 -3.85 -6.38 16.24
C GLU A 188 -4.75 -6.16 17.47
N LEU A 189 -4.57 -5.01 18.12
CA LEU A 189 -5.33 -4.60 19.30
C LEU A 189 -6.79 -4.32 18.93
N ASP A 190 -7.70 -4.63 19.85
CA ASP A 190 -9.13 -4.32 19.69
C ASP A 190 -9.33 -2.80 19.53
N LYS A 191 -10.21 -2.41 18.61
CA LYS A 191 -10.51 -1.01 18.26
C LYS A 191 -9.30 -0.20 17.76
N SER A 192 -8.27 -0.86 17.24
CA SER A 192 -7.17 -0.20 16.56
C SER A 192 -7.68 0.63 15.38
N LYS A 193 -7.37 1.93 15.39
CA LYS A 193 -7.73 2.81 14.27
C LYS A 193 -6.72 2.62 13.14
N ARG A 194 -7.06 1.73 12.19
CA ARG A 194 -6.22 1.46 11.02
C ARG A 194 -6.00 2.70 10.18
N LEU A 195 -7.05 3.40 9.74
CA LEU A 195 -6.86 4.59 8.90
C LEU A 195 -6.41 5.82 9.74
N PRO A 196 -5.37 6.56 9.32
CA PRO A 196 -4.94 7.77 9.99
C PRO A 196 -5.87 8.95 9.72
N GLY A 197 -5.64 10.08 10.39
CA GLY A 197 -6.30 11.36 10.09
C GLY A 197 -7.82 11.37 10.23
N ASP A 198 -8.49 12.19 9.41
CA ASP A 198 -9.94 12.41 9.40
C ASP A 198 -10.68 11.36 8.57
N THR A 199 -10.65 10.12 9.07
CA THR A 199 -11.19 8.93 8.41
C THR A 199 -12.28 8.24 9.22
N GLY A 200 -12.76 8.87 10.31
CA GLY A 200 -13.71 8.27 11.25
C GLY A 200 -15.04 7.87 10.61
N ASP A 201 -15.48 8.62 9.61
CA ASP A 201 -16.75 8.39 8.91
C ASP A 201 -16.61 7.54 7.65
N TRP A 202 -15.39 7.15 7.25
CA TRP A 202 -15.15 6.49 5.97
C TRP A 202 -15.82 5.14 5.85
N GLU A 203 -15.96 4.40 6.94
CA GLU A 203 -16.67 3.11 6.92
C GLU A 203 -18.15 3.29 6.58
N ARG A 204 -18.82 4.26 7.23
CA ARG A 204 -20.21 4.63 6.95
C ARG A 204 -20.37 5.10 5.49
N LEU A 205 -19.46 5.95 5.02
CA LEU A 205 -19.49 6.47 3.65
C LEU A 205 -19.30 5.36 2.60
N ALA A 206 -18.38 4.42 2.84
CA ALA A 206 -18.15 3.26 1.98
C ALA A 206 -19.38 2.34 1.91
N GLU A 207 -20.05 2.10 3.06
CA GLU A 207 -21.31 1.36 3.08
C GLU A 207 -22.41 2.04 2.27
N GLU A 208 -22.58 3.35 2.44
CA GLU A 208 -23.57 4.14 1.70
C GLU A 208 -23.30 4.11 0.19
N ALA A 209 -22.04 4.26 -0.23
CA ALA A 209 -21.63 4.18 -1.62
C ALA A 209 -21.96 2.80 -2.23
N LYS A 210 -21.64 1.72 -1.52
CA LYS A 210 -21.94 0.35 -1.95
C LYS A 210 -23.44 0.08 -2.04
N ARG A 211 -24.24 0.59 -1.09
CA ARG A 211 -25.71 0.48 -1.12
C ARG A 211 -26.30 1.23 -2.33
N LYS A 212 -25.82 2.45 -2.60
CA LYS A 212 -26.25 3.23 -3.78
C LYS A 212 -25.88 2.54 -5.09
N ALA A 213 -24.66 1.99 -5.21
CA ALA A 213 -24.24 1.25 -6.39
C ALA A 213 -25.12 0.00 -6.64
N LYS A 214 -25.47 -0.75 -5.59
CA LYS A 214 -26.40 -1.89 -5.69
C LYS A 214 -27.82 -1.46 -6.07
N GLY A 215 -28.31 -0.36 -5.50
CA GLY A 215 -29.63 0.20 -5.83
C GLY A 215 -29.72 0.64 -7.30
N ASN A 216 -28.71 1.35 -7.80
CA ASN A 216 -28.65 1.79 -9.19
C ASN A 216 -28.48 0.62 -10.17
N GLY A 217 -27.70 -0.41 -9.82
CA GLY A 217 -27.55 -1.61 -10.64
C GLY A 217 -28.82 -2.47 -10.73
N PHE A 218 -29.69 -2.42 -9.70
CA PHE A 218 -31.00 -3.06 -9.74
C PHE A 218 -31.94 -2.34 -10.71
N TRP A 219 -32.00 -1.01 -10.66
CA TRP A 219 -32.82 -0.22 -11.60
C TRP A 219 -32.28 -0.24 -13.03
N SER A 220 -30.96 -0.25 -13.23
CA SER A 220 -30.38 -0.36 -14.58
C SER A 220 -30.64 -1.72 -15.23
N ARG A 221 -30.77 -2.79 -14.43
CA ARG A 221 -31.16 -4.13 -14.91
C ARG A 221 -32.66 -4.28 -15.19
N ILE A 222 -33.49 -3.45 -14.55
CA ILE A 222 -34.95 -3.44 -14.78
C ILE A 222 -35.33 -2.53 -15.94
N LEU A 223 -34.61 -1.44 -16.15
CA LEU A 223 -34.91 -0.42 -17.17
C LEU A 223 -34.26 -0.69 -18.54
N ASP A 224 -33.34 -1.65 -18.66
CA ASP A 224 -32.76 -2.06 -19.95
C ASP A 224 -32.76 -3.58 -20.14
N PRO A 225 -33.88 -4.16 -20.64
CA PRO A 225 -33.96 -5.60 -20.91
C PRO A 225 -33.11 -6.06 -22.11
N PHE A 226 -32.47 -5.14 -22.85
CA PHE A 226 -31.88 -5.43 -24.16
C PHE A 226 -30.35 -5.47 -24.20
N ARG A 227 -29.64 -5.29 -23.09
CA ARG A 227 -28.20 -5.60 -22.98
C ARG A 227 -27.95 -7.10 -22.74
N ARG A 228 -28.40 -7.93 -23.67
CA ARG A 228 -27.83 -9.26 -23.94
C ARG A 228 -27.71 -9.43 -25.44
N LYS A 229 -26.50 -9.16 -25.96
CA LYS A 229 -25.95 -9.79 -27.16
C LYS A 229 -24.48 -10.06 -26.90
#